data_AF-A0A401P716-F1
#
_entry.id   AF-A0A401P716-F1
#
_cell.length_a   1.000
_cell.length_b   1.000
_cell.length_c   1.000
_cell.angle_alpha   90.00
_cell.angle_beta   90.00
_cell.angle_gamma   90.00
#
_symmetry.space_group_name_H-M   'P 1'
#
loop_
_entity.id
_entity.type
_entity.pdbx_description
1 polymer ?
#
loop_
_entity_poly.entity_id
_entity_poly.type
_entity_poly.pdbx_seq_one_letter_code
_entity_poly.pdbx_strand_id
1 'polypeptide(L)'
;MGWYCLELPAGLIDDGETAEIAALRELLEETGFKGGISETSPALCLDPVLTNCTMQYVTVNVHGDDSANLKPKPGLDDGEFVEVVLVPINELRKNLDEMLQKENIVVDARVYVRQQG
;
A
#
# COMPACT_ATOMS: atom_id res chain seq x y z
N MET A 1 3.29 19.71 -6.99
CA MET A 1 2.30 20.04 -5.95
C MET A 1 2.73 19.39 -4.64
N GLY A 2 2.36 19.96 -3.49
CA GLY A 2 2.51 19.32 -2.17
C GLY A 2 1.14 18.88 -1.65
N TRP A 3 0.52 17.93 -2.34
CA TRP A 3 -0.77 17.35 -1.99
C TRP A 3 -0.56 15.97 -1.35
N TYR A 4 -1.57 15.48 -0.64
CA TYR A 4 -1.57 14.11 -0.13
C TYR A 4 -1.61 13.12 -1.30
N CYS A 5 -0.95 11.97 -1.13
CA CYS A 5 -0.93 10.90 -2.10
C CYS A 5 -1.71 9.70 -1.55
N LEU A 6 -2.54 9.07 -2.39
CA LEU A 6 -3.19 7.80 -2.08
C LEU A 6 -2.39 6.67 -2.73
N GLU A 7 -1.75 5.85 -1.91
CA GLU A 7 -0.82 4.80 -2.31
C GLU A 7 -1.20 3.45 -1.69
N LEU A 8 -0.58 2.37 -2.16
CA LEU A 8 -0.55 1.12 -1.40
C LEU A 8 0.46 1.26 -0.25
N PRO A 9 0.30 0.52 0.87
CA PRO A 9 1.33 0.48 1.90
C PRO A 9 2.67 0.07 1.32
N ALA A 10 3.74 0.78 1.66
CA ALA A 10 5.04 0.60 1.03
C ALA A 10 6.19 1.22 1.83
N GLY A 11 7.32 0.53 1.87
CA GLY A 11 8.57 1.09 2.35
C GLY A 11 9.80 0.36 1.82
N LEU A 12 10.96 0.71 2.35
CA LEU A 12 12.24 0.18 1.88
C LEU A 12 12.48 -1.22 2.48
N ILE A 13 13.20 -2.05 1.72
CA ILE A 13 13.68 -3.34 2.21
C ILE A 13 14.95 -3.09 3.01
N ASP A 14 14.95 -3.48 4.28
CA ASP A 14 16.12 -3.35 5.16
C ASP A 14 17.21 -4.39 4.84
N ASP A 15 18.44 -4.13 5.34
CA ASP A 15 19.56 -5.04 5.12
C ASP A 15 19.30 -6.42 5.74
N GLY A 16 19.35 -7.46 4.91
CA GLY A 16 19.02 -8.83 5.30
C GLY A 16 17.52 -9.17 5.29
N GLU A 17 16.65 -8.23 4.96
CA GLU A 17 15.20 -8.45 4.83
C GLU A 17 14.83 -8.97 3.43
N THR A 18 13.79 -9.81 3.34
CA THR A 18 13.18 -10.15 2.04
C THR A 18 12.01 -9.23 1.74
N ALA A 19 11.62 -9.07 0.48
CA ALA A 19 10.46 -8.24 0.10
C ALA A 19 9.17 -8.64 0.85
N GLU A 20 8.98 -9.94 1.09
CA GLU A 20 7.88 -10.48 1.87
C GLU A 20 7.86 -10.00 3.33
N ILE A 21 9.03 -10.00 3.98
CA ILE A 21 9.16 -9.58 5.38
C ILE A 21 8.92 -8.08 5.47
N ALA A 22 9.54 -7.31 4.56
CA ALA A 22 9.33 -5.87 4.45
C ALA A 22 7.84 -5.54 4.27
N ALA A 23 7.17 -6.18 3.31
CA ALA A 23 5.76 -5.90 3.04
C ALA A 23 4.83 -6.21 4.23
N LEU A 24 5.10 -7.27 5.00
CA LEU A 24 4.32 -7.58 6.21
C LEU A 24 4.59 -6.59 7.34
N ARG A 25 5.85 -6.12 7.47
CA ARG A 25 6.25 -5.10 8.45
C ARG A 25 5.61 -3.75 8.12
N GLU A 26 5.80 -3.25 6.90
CA GLU A 26 5.23 -1.99 6.42
C GLU A 26 3.69 -1.98 6.50
N LEU A 27 3.04 -3.09 6.11
CA LEU A 27 1.58 -3.22 6.27
C LEU A 27 1.16 -3.05 7.74
N LEU A 28 1.89 -3.66 8.67
CA LEU A 28 1.60 -3.57 10.11
C LEU A 28 1.88 -2.17 10.65
N GLU A 29 2.99 -1.56 10.28
CA GLU A 29 3.42 -0.23 10.73
C GLU A 29 2.44 0.83 10.23
N GLU A 30 2.16 0.87 8.92
CA GLU A 30 1.34 1.92 8.31
C GLU A 30 -0.16 1.74 8.54
N THR A 31 -0.65 0.50 8.67
CA THR A 31 -2.10 0.23 8.73
C THR A 31 -2.57 -0.44 10.01
N GLY A 32 -1.67 -1.12 10.73
CA GLY A 32 -2.02 -1.95 11.88
C GLY A 32 -2.59 -3.32 11.54
N PHE A 33 -2.77 -3.66 10.26
CA PHE A 33 -3.29 -4.97 9.84
C PHE A 33 -2.21 -6.05 9.82
N LYS A 34 -2.64 -7.28 10.09
CA LYS A 34 -1.82 -8.50 9.96
C LYS A 34 -2.42 -9.41 8.90
N GLY A 35 -1.58 -9.96 8.05
CA GLY A 35 -2.00 -10.86 6.99
C GLY A 35 -0.97 -11.92 6.65
N GLY A 36 -1.32 -12.75 5.68
CA GLY A 36 -0.45 -13.77 5.11
C GLY A 36 -0.14 -13.48 3.64
N ILE A 37 1.10 -13.74 3.22
CA ILE A 37 1.55 -13.54 1.84
C ILE A 37 0.85 -14.54 0.92
N SER A 38 0.35 -14.03 -0.21
CA SER A 38 -0.25 -14.82 -1.28
C SER A 38 0.67 -14.94 -2.48
N GLU A 39 1.32 -13.83 -2.87
CA GLU A 39 2.15 -13.74 -4.07
C GLU A 39 3.17 -12.63 -3.92
N THR A 40 4.35 -12.81 -4.52
CA THR A 40 5.39 -11.78 -4.64
C THR A 40 5.80 -11.66 -6.10
N SER A 41 5.79 -10.43 -6.63
CA SER A 41 6.30 -10.16 -7.97
C SER A 41 7.84 -10.24 -8.03
N PRO A 42 8.45 -10.41 -9.22
CA PRO A 42 9.85 -10.04 -9.40
C PRO A 42 10.05 -8.54 -9.17
N ALA A 43 11.30 -8.07 -9.13
CA ALA A 43 11.59 -6.64 -9.11
C ALA A 43 11.13 -5.96 -10.41
N LEU A 44 10.31 -4.93 -10.28
CA LEU A 44 9.75 -4.14 -11.38
C LEU A 44 10.22 -2.69 -11.27
N CYS A 45 10.58 -2.05 -12.37
CA CYS A 45 10.98 -0.65 -12.38
C CYS A 45 9.79 0.29 -12.08
N LEU A 46 10.04 1.37 -11.34
CA LEU A 46 9.02 2.40 -11.04
C LEU A 46 8.90 3.44 -12.15
N ASP A 47 10.02 4.06 -12.53
CA ASP A 47 10.11 5.00 -13.65
C ASP A 47 11.44 4.80 -14.37
N PRO A 48 11.51 3.87 -15.36
CA PRO A 48 12.76 3.49 -16.02
C PRO A 48 13.34 4.59 -16.92
N VAL A 49 12.56 5.64 -17.23
CA VAL A 49 13.03 6.76 -18.05
C VAL A 49 13.82 7.76 -17.20
N LEU A 50 13.55 7.81 -15.90
CA LEU A 50 14.14 8.80 -14.99
C LEU A 50 15.05 8.20 -13.92
N THR A 51 14.70 7.02 -13.38
CA THR A 51 15.37 6.43 -12.22
C THR A 51 15.67 4.94 -12.46
N ASN A 52 16.57 4.39 -11.65
CA ASN A 52 16.77 2.95 -11.55
C ASN A 52 15.97 2.32 -10.39
N CYS A 53 15.01 3.05 -9.80
CA CYS A 53 14.23 2.55 -8.68
C CYS A 53 13.39 1.36 -9.10
N THR A 54 13.43 0.30 -8.29
CA THR A 54 12.64 -0.91 -8.47
C THR A 54 11.82 -1.21 -7.22
N MET A 55 10.70 -1.90 -7.40
CA MET A 55 9.81 -2.35 -6.33
C MET A 55 9.39 -3.80 -6.58
N GLN A 56 9.14 -4.56 -5.52
CA GLN A 56 8.43 -5.83 -5.58
C GLN A 56 7.04 -5.64 -4.96
N TYR A 57 6.00 -6.10 -5.65
CA TYR A 57 4.64 -6.10 -5.12
C TYR A 57 4.40 -7.41 -4.40
N VAL A 58 4.02 -7.31 -3.13
CA VAL A 58 3.62 -8.46 -2.32
C VAL A 58 2.13 -8.36 -2.06
N THR A 59 1.37 -9.35 -2.55
CA THR A 59 -0.06 -9.46 -2.27
C THR A 59 -0.23 -10.13 -0.91
N VAL A 60 -0.82 -9.41 0.04
CA VAL A 60 -1.08 -9.89 1.40
C VAL A 60 -2.59 -10.04 1.61
N ASN A 61 -3.02 -11.23 2.05
CA ASN A 61 -4.40 -11.51 2.43
C ASN A 61 -4.59 -11.21 3.93
N VAL A 62 -5.50 -10.31 4.24
CA VAL A 62 -5.86 -9.93 5.61
C VAL A 62 -7.20 -10.55 5.96
N HIS A 63 -7.23 -11.36 7.03
CA HIS A 63 -8.48 -11.90 7.57
C HIS A 63 -9.10 -10.87 8.51
N GLY A 64 -10.11 -10.14 8.03
CA GLY A 64 -10.76 -9.05 8.78
C GLY A 64 -11.51 -9.51 10.04
N ASP A 65 -11.93 -10.78 10.10
CA ASP A 65 -12.65 -11.35 11.24
C ASP A 65 -11.72 -11.81 12.38
N ASP A 66 -10.41 -11.85 12.14
CA ASP A 66 -9.44 -12.21 13.18
C ASP A 66 -9.40 -11.13 14.25
N SER A 67 -9.35 -11.54 15.51
CA SER A 67 -9.33 -10.63 16.66
C SER A 67 -8.19 -9.61 16.62
N ALA A 68 -7.07 -9.95 15.97
CA ALA A 68 -5.94 -9.06 15.74
C ALA A 68 -6.24 -7.90 14.76
N ASN A 69 -7.21 -8.07 13.86
CA ASN A 69 -7.54 -7.13 12.78
C ASN A 69 -8.86 -6.38 13.00
N LEU A 70 -9.59 -6.65 14.10
CA LEU A 70 -10.86 -5.97 14.39
C LEU A 70 -10.69 -4.48 14.73
N LYS A 71 -9.53 -4.11 15.28
CA LYS A 71 -9.19 -2.74 15.70
C LYS A 71 -7.71 -2.47 15.39
N PRO A 72 -7.33 -2.45 14.11
CA PRO A 72 -5.95 -2.24 13.72
C PRO A 72 -5.53 -0.84 14.18
N LYS A 73 -4.28 -0.72 14.62
CA LYS A 73 -3.68 0.54 15.03
C LYS A 73 -2.32 0.66 14.35
N PRO A 74 -2.14 1.62 13.44
CA PRO A 74 -0.82 1.93 12.89
C PRO A 74 0.19 2.19 14.00
N GLY A 75 1.42 1.73 13.79
CA GLY A 75 2.60 2.00 14.60
C GLY A 75 3.62 2.76 13.78
N LEU A 76 3.29 4.00 13.42
CA LEU A 76 4.10 4.87 12.57
C LEU A 76 5.37 5.35 13.27
N ASP A 77 6.42 5.57 12.50
CA ASP A 77 7.68 6.14 13.00
C ASP A 77 7.60 7.66 13.20
N ASP A 78 8.57 8.19 13.96
CA ASP A 78 8.64 9.62 14.25
C ASP A 78 8.78 10.45 12.96
N GLY A 79 7.74 11.24 12.67
CA GLY A 79 7.69 12.10 11.49
C GLY A 79 6.84 11.57 10.34
N GLU A 80 6.29 10.36 10.49
CA GLU A 80 5.33 9.79 9.54
C GLU A 80 3.89 10.14 9.91
N PHE A 81 3.09 10.44 8.88
CA PHE A 81 1.68 10.79 9.02
C PHE A 81 0.89 10.08 7.92
N VAL A 82 0.25 8.97 8.29
CA VAL A 82 -0.52 8.13 7.36
C VAL A 82 -1.97 8.05 7.80
N GLU A 83 -2.90 8.11 6.84
CA GLU A 83 -4.31 7.81 7.03
C GLU A 83 -4.67 6.55 6.26
N VAL A 84 -5.28 5.58 6.94
CA VAL A 84 -5.70 4.31 6.32
C VAL A 84 -7.05 4.48 5.64
N VAL A 85 -7.07 4.31 4.32
CA VAL A 85 -8.31 4.33 3.52
C VAL A 85 -8.62 2.91 3.02
N LEU A 86 -9.72 2.33 3.51
CA LEU A 86 -10.21 1.05 3.02
C LEU A 86 -11.22 1.25 1.89
N VAL A 87 -10.91 0.73 0.71
CA VAL A 87 -11.76 0.84 -0.47
C VAL A 87 -12.24 -0.55 -0.89
N PRO A 88 -13.55 -0.77 -1.07
CA PRO A 88 -14.07 -2.03 -1.61
C PRO A 88 -13.46 -2.30 -2.98
N ILE A 89 -12.83 -3.46 -3.15
CA ILE A 89 -12.10 -3.76 -4.40
C ILE A 89 -13.01 -3.61 -5.60
N ASN A 90 -14.23 -4.18 -5.57
CA ASN A 90 -15.25 -4.13 -6.62
C ASN A 90 -15.71 -2.71 -7.01
N GLU A 91 -15.43 -1.70 -6.18
CA GLU A 91 -15.74 -0.30 -6.44
C GLU A 91 -14.49 0.59 -6.51
N LEU A 92 -13.28 0.00 -6.54
CA LEU A 92 -12.00 0.72 -6.46
C LEU A 92 -11.96 1.89 -7.44
N ARG A 93 -12.18 1.65 -8.73
CA ARG A 93 -12.08 2.69 -9.75
C ARG A 93 -13.04 3.85 -9.52
N LYS A 94 -14.30 3.54 -9.20
CA LYS A 94 -15.34 4.53 -8.91
C LYS A 94 -14.94 5.39 -7.72
N ASN A 95 -14.47 4.78 -6.63
CA ASN A 95 -14.06 5.51 -5.42
C ASN A 95 -12.85 6.42 -5.70
N LEU A 96 -11.83 5.92 -6.41
CA LEU A 96 -10.66 6.73 -6.79
C LEU A 96 -11.06 7.95 -7.64
N ASP A 97 -11.90 7.74 -8.66
CA ASP A 97 -12.37 8.82 -9.54
C ASP A 97 -13.21 9.85 -8.76
N GLU A 98 -14.00 9.42 -7.77
CA GLU A 98 -14.75 10.33 -6.89
C GLU A 98 -13.83 11.14 -5.96
N MET A 99 -12.81 10.52 -5.35
CA MET A 99 -11.85 11.20 -4.47
C MET A 99 -11.04 12.25 -5.24
N LEU A 100 -10.58 11.91 -6.46
CA LEU A 100 -9.86 12.83 -7.36
C LEU A 100 -10.68 14.08 -7.74
N GLN A 101 -12.01 14.00 -7.72
CA GLN A 101 -12.89 15.14 -8.03
C GLN A 101 -13.21 16.01 -6.80
N LYS A 102 -13.18 15.42 -5.61
CA LYS A 102 -13.67 16.05 -4.37
C LYS A 102 -12.55 16.57 -3.47
N GLU A 103 -11.36 16.01 -3.59
CA GLU A 103 -10.24 16.23 -2.66
C GLU A 103 -8.97 16.68 -3.40
N ASN A 104 -8.09 17.39 -2.69
CA ASN A 104 -6.78 17.78 -3.21
C ASN A 104 -5.77 16.66 -2.97
N ILE A 105 -5.94 15.55 -3.70
CA ILE A 105 -5.06 14.38 -3.64
C ILE A 105 -4.46 14.06 -5.00
N VAL A 106 -3.40 13.26 -4.98
CA VAL A 106 -2.89 12.53 -6.15
C VAL A 106 -3.07 11.05 -5.88
N VAL A 107 -3.50 10.28 -6.87
CA VAL A 107 -3.58 8.81 -6.76
C VAL A 107 -2.35 8.23 -7.43
N ASP A 108 -1.66 7.34 -6.73
CA ASP A 108 -0.53 6.61 -7.28
C ASP A 108 -0.95 5.83 -8.54
N ALA A 109 -0.09 5.87 -9.57
CA ALA A 109 -0.39 5.26 -10.86
C ALA A 109 -0.68 3.75 -10.73
N ARG A 110 0.02 3.04 -9.83
CA ARG A 110 -0.07 1.59 -9.61
C ARG A 110 -1.38 1.24 -8.90
N VAL A 111 -1.86 2.11 -8.00
CA VAL A 111 -3.21 2.02 -7.43
C VAL A 111 -4.26 2.21 -8.54
N TYR A 112 -4.10 3.24 -9.37
CA TYR A 112 -5.10 3.61 -10.38
C TYR A 112 -5.28 2.57 -11.50
N VAL A 113 -4.20 1.90 -11.91
CA VAL A 113 -4.21 0.87 -12.96
C VAL A 113 -4.45 -0.54 -12.44
N ARG A 114 -4.49 -0.74 -11.11
CA ARG A 114 -4.68 -2.07 -10.51
C ARG A 114 -5.94 -2.71 -11.08
N GLN A 115 -5.77 -3.85 -11.74
CA GLN A 115 -6.88 -4.63 -12.26
C GLN A 115 -7.51 -5.44 -11.13
N GLN A 116 -8.81 -5.64 -11.23
CA GLN A 116 -9.53 -6.53 -10.33
C GLN A 116 -9.30 -7.96 -10.79
N GLY A 117 -8.67 -8.76 -9.94
CA GLY A 117 -8.51 -10.20 -10.12
C GLY A 117 -9.70 -10.94 -9.53
#